data_AF-A0A061P343-F1
#
_entry.id   AF-A0A061P343-F1
#
_cell.length_a   1.000
_cell.length_b   1.000
_cell.length_c   1.000
_cell.angle_alpha   90.00
_cell.angle_beta   90.00
_cell.angle_gamma   90.00
#
_symmetry.space_group_name_H-M   'P 1'
#
loop_
_entity.id
_entity.type
_entity.pdbx_description
1 polymer ?
#
loop_
_entity_poly.entity_id
_entity_poly.type
_entity_poly.pdbx_seq_one_letter_code
_entity_poly.pdbx_strand_id
1 'polypeptide(L)'
;MARARSEKREKAFQLWLDSNGEMKLKDIADELDCSPSQIRKWKNQDQWDEKLNGNVTNQKGNVTKRRGAPKGNQYAVGNTGGAPKGTRNAVGNSGGSAPLGNKNAVTSGEYESIILDALPDDEKALFGLIDADPLNQLDEQIRLLTIGRDACYFELKKLKAVLRIKSSAF
;
A
#
# COMPACT_ATOMS: atom_id res chain seq x y z
N MET A 1 38.32 5.89 20.46
CA MET A 1 38.68 7.03 19.59
C MET A 1 38.13 6.76 18.19
N ALA A 2 37.54 7.78 17.54
CA ALA A 2 37.12 7.66 16.14
C ALA A 2 38.36 7.44 15.26
N ARG A 3 38.31 6.49 14.32
CA ARG A 3 39.42 6.26 13.38
C ARG A 3 39.62 7.50 12.51
N ALA A 4 40.87 7.88 12.27
CA ALA A 4 41.20 8.93 11.31
C ALA A 4 40.61 8.60 9.93
N ARG A 5 40.16 9.63 9.19
CA ARG A 5 39.67 9.44 7.83
C ARG A 5 40.80 8.94 6.94
N SER A 6 40.50 7.98 6.07
CA SER A 6 41.46 7.48 5.07
C SER A 6 41.75 8.56 4.03
N GLU A 7 43.02 8.82 3.71
CA GLU A 7 43.45 9.81 2.71
C GLU A 7 42.79 9.60 1.34
N LYS A 8 42.61 8.34 0.93
CA LYS A 8 41.94 7.97 -0.34
C LYS A 8 40.49 8.48 -0.42
N ARG A 9 39.78 8.56 0.71
CA ARG A 9 38.39 9.04 0.77
C ARG A 9 38.29 10.53 0.48
N GLU A 10 39.27 11.30 0.97
CA GLU A 10 39.31 12.75 0.78
C GLU A 10 39.71 13.10 -0.66
N LYS A 11 40.69 12.38 -1.22
CA LYS A 11 41.05 12.49 -2.64
C LYS A 11 39.87 12.14 -3.57
N ALA A 12 39.12 11.08 -3.24
CA ALA A 12 37.93 10.70 -4.01
C ALA A 12 36.84 11.78 -3.99
N PHE A 13 36.65 12.44 -2.85
CA PHE A 13 35.69 13.53 -2.71
C PHE A 13 36.11 14.77 -3.52
N GLN A 14 37.41 15.12 -3.50
CA GLN A 14 37.94 16.23 -4.28
C GLN A 14 37.75 16.02 -5.79
N LEU A 15 38.14 14.85 -6.31
CA LEU A 15 37.94 14.51 -7.73
C LEU A 15 36.47 14.62 -8.17
N TRP A 16 35.54 14.21 -7.30
CA TRP A 16 34.11 14.30 -7.57
C TRP A 16 33.59 15.75 -7.51
N LEU A 17 34.11 16.56 -6.58
CA LEU A 17 33.78 17.98 -6.42
C LEU A 17 34.32 18.83 -7.59
N ASP A 18 35.56 18.59 -7.99
CA ASP A 18 36.21 19.24 -9.14
C ASP A 18 35.44 18.99 -10.43
N SER A 19 34.83 17.80 -10.53
CA SER A 19 33.99 17.41 -11.67
C SER A 19 32.53 17.90 -11.56
N ASN A 20 32.22 18.73 -10.57
CA ASN A 20 30.86 19.19 -10.25
C ASN A 20 29.82 18.07 -10.17
N GLY A 21 30.23 16.87 -9.73
CA GLY A 21 29.37 15.69 -9.64
C GLY A 21 29.09 14.93 -10.95
N GLU A 22 29.71 15.32 -12.08
CA GLU A 22 29.53 14.65 -13.38
C GLU A 22 30.36 13.38 -13.55
N MET A 23 31.50 13.28 -12.85
CA MET A 23 32.41 12.15 -13.00
C MET A 23 31.81 10.86 -12.42
N LYS A 24 31.95 9.76 -13.16
CA LYS A 24 31.41 8.47 -12.74
C LYS A 24 32.24 7.93 -11.58
N LEU A 25 31.55 7.30 -10.63
CA LEU A 25 32.19 6.69 -9.45
C LEU A 25 33.10 5.51 -9.81
N LYS A 26 32.93 4.93 -11.00
CA LYS A 26 33.83 3.89 -11.52
C LYS A 26 35.19 4.47 -11.88
N ASP A 27 35.19 5.56 -12.64
CA ASP A 27 36.41 6.23 -13.09
C ASP A 27 37.23 6.77 -11.89
N ILE A 28 36.56 7.29 -10.84
CA ILE A 28 37.21 7.66 -9.56
C ILE A 28 37.83 6.44 -8.85
N ALA A 29 37.16 5.30 -8.93
CA ALA A 29 37.62 4.07 -8.29
C ALA A 29 38.85 3.50 -8.99
N ASP A 30 38.87 3.57 -10.32
CA ASP A 30 40.00 3.13 -11.14
C ASP A 30 41.24 4.02 -10.90
N GLU A 31 41.07 5.35 -10.80
CA GLU A 31 42.16 6.30 -10.53
C GLU A 31 42.79 6.12 -9.12
N LEU A 32 41.99 5.75 -8.11
CA LEU A 32 42.43 5.63 -6.71
C LEU A 32 42.75 4.21 -6.27
N ASP A 33 42.69 3.26 -7.21
CA ASP A 33 42.84 1.81 -6.97
C ASP A 33 41.98 1.37 -5.77
N CYS A 34 40.67 1.62 -5.89
CA CYS A 34 39.66 1.31 -4.90
C CYS A 34 38.49 0.57 -5.56
N SER A 35 37.70 -0.14 -4.76
CA SER A 35 36.47 -0.74 -5.31
C SER A 35 35.39 0.33 -5.56
N PRO A 36 34.65 0.27 -6.68
CA PRO A 36 33.53 1.19 -6.94
C PRO A 36 32.47 1.18 -5.82
N SER A 37 32.27 0.03 -5.17
CA SER A 37 31.38 -0.13 -4.02
C SER A 37 31.80 0.70 -2.81
N GLN A 38 33.11 0.83 -2.59
CA GLN A 38 33.68 1.61 -1.51
C GLN A 38 33.50 3.12 -1.74
N ILE A 39 33.72 3.60 -2.98
CA ILE A 39 33.43 4.99 -3.36
C ILE A 39 31.94 5.30 -3.19
N ARG A 40 31.05 4.39 -3.61
CA ARG A 40 29.60 4.54 -3.42
C ARG A 40 29.20 4.62 -1.95
N LYS A 41 29.83 3.80 -1.08
CA LYS A 41 29.60 3.84 0.37
C LYS A 41 30.03 5.19 0.95
N TRP A 42 31.21 5.70 0.59
CA TRP A 42 31.69 7.00 1.05
C TRP A 42 30.82 8.16 0.58
N LYS A 43 30.39 8.14 -0.68
CA LYS A 43 29.46 9.13 -1.26
C LYS A 43 28.18 9.27 -0.44
N ASN A 44 27.58 8.13 -0.06
CA ASN A 44 26.37 8.11 0.76
C ASN A 44 26.66 8.53 2.21
N GLN A 45 27.74 8.05 2.81
CA GLN A 45 28.06 8.30 4.22
C GLN A 45 28.43 9.76 4.50
N ASP A 46 29.07 10.43 3.56
CA ASP A 46 29.43 11.86 3.67
C ASP A 46 28.45 12.79 2.94
N GLN A 47 27.36 12.24 2.40
CA GLN A 47 26.32 12.99 1.70
C GLN A 47 26.90 13.94 0.65
N TRP A 48 27.76 13.43 -0.24
CA TRP A 48 28.47 14.27 -1.21
C TRP A 48 27.51 15.11 -2.06
N ASP A 49 26.36 14.53 -2.45
CA ASP A 49 25.32 15.22 -3.21
C ASP A 49 24.74 16.45 -2.48
N GLU A 50 24.63 16.41 -1.15
CA GLU A 50 24.10 17.52 -0.36
C GLU A 50 25.13 18.65 -0.25
N LYS A 51 26.41 18.31 -0.21
CA LYS A 51 27.52 19.28 -0.19
C LYS A 51 27.68 20.01 -1.51
N LEU A 52 27.37 19.35 -2.63
CA LEU A 52 27.40 19.94 -3.95
C LEU A 52 26.15 20.78 -4.24
N ASN A 53 24.96 20.25 -3.92
CA ASN A 53 23.67 20.88 -4.21
C ASN A 53 23.20 21.78 -3.07
N GLY A 54 24.09 22.59 -2.49
CA GLY A 54 23.86 23.40 -1.28
C GLY A 54 22.42 23.88 -1.15
N ASN A 55 21.72 23.38 -0.13
CA ASN A 55 20.33 23.74 0.22
C ASN A 55 19.30 23.69 -0.92
N VAL A 56 19.54 22.94 -2.00
CA VAL A 56 18.50 22.60 -2.97
C VAL A 56 17.88 21.30 -2.48
N THR A 57 16.85 21.42 -1.64
CA THR A 57 16.00 20.27 -1.31
C THR A 57 15.49 19.70 -2.62
N ASN A 58 16.08 18.60 -3.08
CA ASN A 58 15.57 17.86 -4.22
C ASN A 58 14.26 17.23 -3.73
N GLN A 59 13.15 17.94 -3.89
CA GLN A 59 11.81 17.46 -3.61
C GLN A 59 11.44 16.38 -4.65
N LYS A 60 12.25 15.32 -4.78
CA LYS A 60 11.77 14.07 -5.35
C LYS A 60 10.93 13.38 -4.28
N GLY A 61 9.77 13.99 -4.01
CA GLY A 61 8.66 13.30 -3.39
C GLY A 61 8.38 12.04 -4.20
N ASN A 62 8.22 10.92 -3.51
CA ASN A 62 7.81 9.67 -4.11
C ASN A 62 6.53 9.90 -4.97
N VAL A 63 6.64 9.71 -6.28
CA VAL A 63 5.61 10.01 -7.31
C VAL A 63 4.34 9.14 -7.16
N THR A 64 4.25 8.25 -6.17
CA THR A 64 3.19 7.24 -6.06
C THR A 64 1.88 7.69 -5.42
N LYS A 65 1.64 8.98 -5.17
CA LYS A 65 0.30 9.45 -4.76
C LYS A 65 -0.15 10.66 -5.58
N ARG A 66 -0.41 10.47 -6.87
CA ARG A 66 -1.32 11.39 -7.56
C ARG A 66 -2.71 11.24 -6.92
N ARG A 67 -3.08 12.17 -6.05
CA ARG A 67 -4.46 12.31 -5.58
C ARG A 67 -5.33 12.67 -6.78
N GLY A 68 -6.29 11.83 -7.13
CA GLY A 68 -7.24 12.10 -8.20
C GLY A 68 -7.67 10.84 -8.96
N ALA A 69 -8.65 11.00 -9.85
CA ALA A 69 -9.07 9.93 -10.74
C ALA A 69 -7.92 9.51 -11.67
N PRO A 70 -7.87 8.23 -12.12
CA PRO A 70 -6.89 7.76 -13.10
C PRO A 70 -6.83 8.65 -14.35
N LYS A 71 -5.64 8.82 -14.92
CA LYS A 71 -5.43 9.62 -16.14
C LYS A 71 -6.27 9.00 -17.28
N GLY A 72 -7.20 9.78 -17.84
CA GLY A 72 -8.10 9.33 -18.92
C GLY A 72 -9.52 8.95 -18.48
N ASN A 73 -9.88 9.11 -17.20
CA ASN A 73 -11.26 8.91 -16.76
C ASN A 73 -12.20 9.96 -17.40
N GLN A 74 -13.07 9.53 -18.30
CA GLN A 74 -14.07 10.36 -18.97
C GLN A 74 -15.09 10.97 -18.00
N TYR A 75 -15.34 10.30 -16.86
CA TYR A 75 -16.28 10.75 -15.82
C TYR A 75 -15.69 11.80 -14.87
N ALA A 76 -14.40 12.11 -14.98
CA ALA A 76 -13.71 13.09 -14.15
C ALA A 76 -13.18 14.29 -14.95
N VAL A 77 -13.52 14.40 -16.24
CA VAL A 77 -13.14 15.53 -17.09
C VAL A 77 -13.73 16.81 -16.49
N GLY A 78 -12.88 17.79 -16.16
CA GLY A 78 -13.27 19.06 -15.55
C GLY A 78 -13.30 19.08 -14.01
N ASN A 79 -13.12 17.94 -13.34
CA ASN A 79 -12.96 17.90 -11.88
C ASN A 79 -11.48 18.02 -11.50
N THR A 80 -11.14 19.03 -10.70
CA THR A 80 -9.76 19.30 -10.24
C THR A 80 -9.29 18.40 -9.10
N GLY A 81 -10.14 17.46 -8.66
CA GLY A 81 -9.89 16.59 -7.52
C GLY A 81 -10.05 17.32 -6.19
N GLY A 82 -10.53 16.59 -5.19
CA GLY A 82 -10.85 17.17 -3.88
C GLY A 82 -12.31 17.59 -3.76
N ALA A 83 -12.68 18.04 -2.56
CA ALA A 83 -14.04 18.42 -2.25
C ALA A 83 -14.41 19.76 -2.92
N PRO A 84 -15.67 20.00 -3.32
CA PRO A 84 -16.10 21.25 -3.95
C PRO A 84 -15.67 22.51 -3.18
N LYS A 85 -15.37 23.62 -3.88
CA LYS A 85 -15.09 24.89 -3.18
C LYS A 85 -16.32 25.29 -2.35
N GLY A 86 -16.13 25.47 -1.03
CA GLY A 86 -17.19 25.88 -0.11
C GLY A 86 -17.86 24.76 0.69
N THR A 87 -17.48 23.48 0.54
CA THR A 87 -17.97 22.45 1.47
C THR A 87 -17.42 22.72 2.88
N ARG A 88 -18.34 22.72 3.84
CA ARG A 88 -18.04 22.82 5.28
C ARG A 88 -18.04 21.45 5.96
N ASN A 89 -18.05 20.35 5.20
CA ASN A 89 -18.17 18.98 5.74
C ASN A 89 -16.97 18.57 6.61
N ALA A 90 -15.87 19.34 6.57
CA ALA A 90 -14.69 19.15 7.41
C ALA A 90 -14.41 20.35 8.35
N VAL A 91 -15.33 21.32 8.46
CA VAL A 91 -15.18 22.44 9.41
C VAL A 91 -15.30 21.88 10.82
N GLY A 92 -14.24 22.04 11.62
CA GLY A 92 -14.13 21.47 12.97
C GLY A 92 -13.38 20.14 13.03
N ASN A 93 -13.09 19.52 11.89
CA ASN A 93 -12.32 18.29 11.81
C ASN A 93 -10.88 18.65 11.44
N SER A 94 -9.96 18.58 12.39
CA SER A 94 -8.53 18.60 12.09
C SER A 94 -8.22 17.32 11.31
N GLY A 95 -8.35 17.36 9.98
CA GLY A 95 -8.27 16.21 9.10
C GLY A 95 -7.27 15.17 9.60
N GLY A 96 -7.78 13.97 9.88
CA GLY A 96 -7.05 12.92 10.55
C GLY A 96 -7.68 11.59 10.22
N SER A 97 -6.86 10.54 10.24
CA SER A 97 -7.33 9.16 10.13
C SER A 97 -8.47 8.93 11.11
N ALA A 98 -9.34 7.97 10.77
CA ALA A 98 -10.41 7.61 11.66
C ALA A 98 -9.88 7.27 13.08
N PRO A 99 -10.66 7.50 14.15
CA PRO A 99 -10.22 7.28 15.51
C PRO A 99 -9.56 5.91 15.68
N LEU A 100 -8.49 5.83 16.49
CA LEU A 100 -7.79 4.58 16.73
C LEU A 100 -8.78 3.53 17.26
N GLY A 101 -8.87 2.39 16.59
CA GLY A 101 -9.81 1.31 16.94
C GLY A 101 -11.22 1.47 16.36
N ASN A 102 -11.45 2.36 15.39
CA ASN A 102 -12.75 2.42 14.74
C ASN A 102 -13.02 1.16 13.90
N LYS A 103 -14.26 0.64 13.98
CA LYS A 103 -14.67 -0.56 13.23
C LYS A 103 -15.24 -0.26 11.84
N ASN A 104 -15.16 0.99 11.35
CA ASN A 104 -15.76 1.37 10.07
C ASN A 104 -15.14 0.67 8.86
N ALA A 105 -13.93 0.12 8.99
CA ALA A 105 -13.26 -0.65 7.95
C ALA A 105 -13.61 -2.15 7.99
N VAL A 106 -14.37 -2.61 8.98
CA VAL A 106 -14.79 -4.01 9.08
C VAL A 106 -16.03 -4.21 8.23
N THR A 107 -15.89 -4.97 7.15
CA THR A 107 -16.99 -5.31 6.23
C THR A 107 -17.67 -6.62 6.60
N SER A 108 -16.86 -7.61 6.96
CA SER A 108 -17.24 -8.97 7.32
C SER A 108 -16.35 -9.31 8.51
N GLY A 109 -16.94 -9.48 9.70
CA GLY A 109 -16.20 -9.64 10.97
C GLY A 109 -15.33 -10.90 11.08
N GLU A 110 -15.19 -11.66 9.99
CA GLU A 110 -14.48 -12.93 9.85
C GLU A 110 -13.00 -12.88 10.25
N TYR A 111 -12.38 -11.69 10.16
CA TYR A 111 -10.97 -11.47 10.51
C TYR A 111 -10.79 -10.54 11.71
N GLU A 112 -11.84 -10.27 12.50
CA GLU A 112 -11.67 -9.54 13.76
C GLU A 112 -10.88 -10.39 14.77
N SER A 113 -9.97 -9.76 15.51
CA SER A 113 -9.32 -10.40 16.65
C SER A 113 -10.32 -10.47 17.81
N ILE A 114 -10.93 -11.63 17.99
CA ILE A 114 -11.90 -11.86 19.05
C ILE A 114 -11.16 -12.20 20.35
N ILE A 115 -11.39 -11.40 21.39
CA ILE A 115 -10.97 -11.72 22.75
C ILE A 115 -12.16 -12.41 23.42
N LEU A 116 -12.06 -13.73 23.64
CA LEU A 116 -13.15 -14.53 24.22
C LEU A 116 -13.69 -13.95 25.54
N ASP A 117 -12.81 -13.43 26.41
CA ASP A 117 -13.22 -12.87 27.70
C ASP A 117 -14.05 -11.58 27.57
N ALA A 118 -13.85 -10.82 26.50
CA ALA A 118 -14.55 -9.57 26.21
C ALA A 118 -15.87 -9.79 25.43
N LEU A 119 -16.18 -11.03 25.08
CA LEU A 119 -17.40 -11.41 24.37
C LEU A 119 -18.59 -11.39 25.35
N PRO A 120 -19.79 -10.92 24.96
CA PRO A 120 -20.96 -10.98 25.82
C PRO A 120 -21.36 -12.43 26.11
N ASP A 121 -22.01 -12.67 27.25
CA ASP A 121 -22.20 -14.02 27.80
C ASP A 121 -23.08 -14.93 26.91
N ASP A 122 -24.00 -14.33 26.17
CA ASP A 122 -24.82 -15.00 25.16
C ASP A 122 -24.00 -15.48 23.95
N GLU A 123 -23.06 -14.67 23.46
CA GLU A 123 -22.14 -15.06 22.39
C GLU A 123 -21.12 -16.11 22.86
N LYS A 124 -20.65 -16.03 24.11
CA LYS A 124 -19.80 -17.09 24.71
C LYS A 124 -20.53 -18.43 24.77
N ALA A 125 -21.83 -18.43 25.08
CA ALA A 125 -22.63 -19.64 25.12
C ALA A 125 -22.75 -20.29 23.73
N LEU A 126 -22.82 -19.49 22.66
CA LEU A 126 -22.81 -20.00 21.28
C LEU A 126 -21.51 -20.72 20.94
N PHE A 127 -20.36 -20.25 21.44
CA PHE A 127 -19.08 -20.91 21.19
C PHE A 127 -19.04 -22.34 21.74
N GLY A 128 -19.65 -22.59 22.91
CA GLY A 128 -19.72 -23.93 23.51
C GLY A 128 -20.67 -24.90 22.80
N LEU A 129 -21.53 -24.40 21.92
CA LEU A 129 -22.47 -25.21 21.12
C LEU A 129 -21.89 -25.61 19.76
N ILE A 130 -20.78 -25.00 19.34
CA ILE A 130 -20.14 -25.31 18.07
C ILE A 130 -19.47 -26.68 18.15
N ASP A 131 -19.78 -27.54 17.19
CA ASP A 131 -19.07 -28.82 17.05
C ASP A 131 -17.64 -28.58 16.58
N ALA A 132 -16.68 -29.00 17.40
CA ALA A 132 -15.25 -28.88 17.12
C ALA A 132 -14.70 -30.10 16.35
N ASP A 133 -15.51 -31.13 16.09
CA ASP A 133 -15.08 -32.28 15.30
C ASP A 133 -14.80 -31.87 13.84
N PRO A 134 -13.54 -32.03 13.36
CA PRO A 134 -13.18 -31.65 12.01
C PRO A 134 -14.02 -32.32 10.92
N LEU A 135 -14.49 -33.54 11.16
CA LEU A 135 -15.30 -34.27 10.18
C LEU A 135 -16.69 -33.64 10.01
N ASN A 136 -17.32 -33.26 11.12
CA ASN A 136 -18.64 -32.61 11.09
C ASN A 136 -18.55 -31.19 10.52
N GLN A 137 -17.49 -30.45 10.85
CA GLN A 137 -17.24 -29.14 10.25
C GLN A 137 -17.06 -29.20 8.74
N LEU A 138 -16.33 -30.20 8.24
CA LEU A 138 -16.15 -30.40 6.80
C LEU A 138 -17.48 -30.75 6.12
N ASP A 139 -18.30 -31.61 6.73
CA ASP A 139 -19.60 -31.98 6.16
C ASP A 139 -20.57 -30.79 6.12
N GLU A 140 -20.61 -29.97 7.18
CA GLU A 140 -21.39 -28.72 7.19
C GLU A 140 -20.94 -27.74 6.11
N GLN A 141 -19.63 -27.55 5.93
CA GLN A 141 -19.09 -26.69 4.86
C GLN A 141 -19.45 -27.21 3.48
N ILE A 142 -19.33 -28.53 3.25
CA ILE A 142 -19.73 -29.15 1.97
C ILE A 142 -21.21 -28.90 1.70
N ARG A 143 -22.08 -29.08 2.70
CA ARG A 143 -23.53 -28.83 2.58
C ARG A 143 -23.82 -27.36 2.27
N LEU A 144 -23.22 -26.42 2.99
CA LEU A 144 -23.40 -24.98 2.78
C LEU A 144 -22.94 -24.55 1.37
N LEU A 145 -21.77 -25.00 0.94
CA LEU A 145 -21.24 -24.72 -0.40
C LEU A 145 -22.12 -25.34 -1.49
N THR A 146 -22.63 -26.54 -1.27
CA THR A 146 -23.53 -27.21 -2.23
C THR A 146 -24.83 -26.43 -2.39
N ILE A 147 -25.48 -26.05 -1.27
CA ILE A 147 -26.72 -25.27 -1.29
C ILE A 147 -26.49 -23.90 -1.95
N GLY A 148 -25.41 -23.21 -1.61
CA GLY A 148 -25.07 -21.92 -2.20
C GLY A 148 -24.84 -22.01 -3.72
N ARG A 149 -24.11 -23.04 -4.16
CA ARG A 149 -23.90 -23.32 -5.59
C ARG A 149 -25.23 -23.57 -6.31
N ASP A 150 -26.08 -24.40 -5.73
CA ASP A 150 -27.35 -24.78 -6.33
C ASP A 150 -28.29 -23.57 -6.41
N ALA A 151 -28.40 -22.76 -5.35
CA ALA A 151 -29.17 -21.52 -5.34
C ALA A 151 -28.70 -20.55 -6.43
N CYS A 152 -27.38 -20.35 -6.56
CA CYS A 152 -26.81 -19.50 -7.62
C CYS A 152 -27.12 -20.05 -9.02
N TYR A 153 -27.00 -21.37 -9.21
CA TYR A 153 -27.33 -22.03 -10.46
C TYR A 153 -28.81 -21.90 -10.83
N PHE A 154 -29.72 -21.99 -9.86
CA PHE A 154 -31.14 -21.75 -10.05
C PHE A 154 -31.43 -20.31 -10.49
N GLU A 155 -30.82 -19.31 -9.86
CA GLU A 155 -30.97 -17.92 -10.28
C GLU A 155 -30.41 -17.67 -11.69
N LEU A 156 -29.26 -18.24 -12.01
CA LEU A 156 -28.70 -18.18 -13.38
C LEU A 156 -29.64 -18.84 -14.41
N LYS A 157 -30.28 -19.96 -14.06
CA LYS A 157 -31.30 -20.60 -14.91
C LYS A 157 -32.50 -19.69 -15.14
N LYS A 158 -33.03 -19.06 -14.08
CA LYS A 158 -34.15 -18.10 -14.19
C LYS A 158 -33.78 -16.94 -15.11
N LEU A 159 -32.61 -16.33 -14.93
CA LEU A 159 -32.13 -15.21 -15.76
C LEU A 159 -31.96 -15.61 -17.24
N LYS A 160 -31.37 -16.79 -17.50
CA LYS A 160 -31.24 -17.32 -18.87
C LYS A 160 -32.59 -17.57 -19.54
N ALA A 161 -33.58 -18.06 -18.80
CA ALA A 161 -34.93 -18.25 -19.33
C ALA A 161 -35.58 -16.92 -19.72
N VAL A 162 -35.46 -15.89 -18.88
CA VAL A 162 -35.98 -14.54 -19.17
C VAL A 162 -35.30 -13.92 -20.40
N LEU A 163 -33.98 -14.05 -20.52
CA LEU A 163 -33.23 -13.55 -21.68
C LEU A 163 -33.64 -14.25 -22.98
N ARG A 164 -33.90 -15.56 -22.94
CA ARG A 164 -34.35 -16.35 -24.10
C ARG A 164 -35.73 -15.95 -24.60
N ILE A 165 -36.63 -15.57 -23.68
CA ILE A 165 -37.96 -15.04 -24.04
C ILE A 165 -37.82 -13.67 -24.71
N LYS A 166 -36.96 -12.79 -24.17
CA LYS A 166 -36.72 -11.45 -24.75
C LYS A 166 -36.05 -11.49 -26.12
N SER A 167 -35.15 -12.46 -26.38
CA SER A 167 -34.50 -12.61 -27.68
C SER A 167 -35.41 -13.21 -28.76
N SER A 168 -36.54 -13.82 -28.39
CA SER A 168 -37.52 -14.40 -29.32
C SER A 168 -38.66 -13.43 -29.66
N ALA A 169 -38.69 -12.25 -29.02
CA ALA A 169 -39.74 -11.23 -29.17
C ALA A 169 -39.31 -10.07 -30.08
N PHE A 170 -38.18 -10.21 -30.80
CA PHE A 170 -37.67 -9.28 -31.81
C PHE A 170 -37.39 -10.02 -33.11
#